data_AF-A0A0B7A609-F1
#
_entry.id   AF-A0A0B7A609-F1
#
_cell.length_a   1.000
_cell.length_b   1.000
_cell.length_c   1.000
_cell.angle_alpha   90.00
_cell.angle_beta   90.00
_cell.angle_gamma   90.00
#
_symmetry.space_group_name_H-M   'P 1'
#
loop_
_entity.id
_entity.type
_entity.pdbx_description
1 polymer ?
#
loop_
_entity_poly.entity_id
_entity_poly.type
_entity_poly.pdbx_seq_one_letter_code
_entity_poly.pdbx_strand_id
1 'polypeptide(L)'
;MSTAIEKDILIVEPFNGGSHGQLINLIQSDSEIRPRCIVVSLPAKKWHWRARTSALLFSQTIPVCSCYRVIFTSSVLNLAELIALRPDLAQLKKIVYFHENQLVYPVRKVKDRDFQYGYNQILTSLVADIVVFNSAFNMESFLTSISSHLKLIPDHRPKNLEAIIHPKCRVLNFPVNIHQVYCDIVDCSIDFTNT
;
A
#
# COMPACT_ATOMS: atom_id res chain seq x y z
N MET A 1 7.07 -24.43 -28.03
CA MET A 1 6.91 -22.97 -28.21
C MET A 1 6.61 -22.39 -26.84
N SER A 2 7.50 -21.57 -26.28
CA SER A 2 7.26 -20.89 -25.00
C SER A 2 6.20 -19.81 -25.23
N THR A 3 4.99 -19.99 -24.68
CA THR A 3 3.99 -18.93 -24.66
C THR A 3 4.51 -17.79 -23.78
N ALA A 4 4.64 -16.60 -24.34
CA ALA A 4 5.03 -15.42 -23.56
C ALA A 4 4.06 -15.27 -22.38
N ILE A 5 4.60 -15.16 -21.15
CA ILE A 5 3.81 -15.00 -19.95
C ILE A 5 3.12 -13.62 -20.02
N GLU A 6 1.79 -13.61 -19.93
CA GLU A 6 0.99 -12.39 -19.92
C GLU A 6 1.22 -11.62 -18.62
N LYS A 7 1.46 -10.30 -18.73
CA LYS A 7 1.71 -9.43 -17.57
C LYS A 7 0.40 -8.96 -16.95
N ASP A 8 -0.28 -9.85 -16.25
CA ASP A 8 -1.63 -9.63 -15.73
C ASP A 8 -1.68 -8.98 -14.34
N ILE A 9 -0.53 -8.75 -13.69
CA ILE A 9 -0.44 -8.13 -12.37
C ILE A 9 0.15 -6.72 -12.48
N LEU A 10 -0.65 -5.71 -12.18
CA LEU A 10 -0.20 -4.32 -12.07
C LEU A 10 0.14 -3.98 -10.62
N ILE A 11 1.37 -3.60 -10.35
CA ILE A 11 1.85 -3.17 -9.04
C ILE A 11 2.04 -1.64 -9.07
N VAL A 12 1.33 -0.93 -8.21
CA VAL A 12 1.38 0.55 -8.13
C VAL A 12 1.91 0.97 -6.77
N GLU A 13 3.10 1.59 -6.73
CA GLU A 13 3.75 2.01 -5.48
C GLU A 13 4.08 3.52 -5.47
N PRO A 14 3.27 4.35 -4.80
CA PRO A 14 3.53 5.79 -4.68
C PRO A 14 4.81 6.18 -3.93
N PHE A 15 5.36 5.29 -3.10
CA PHE A 15 6.46 5.55 -2.20
C PHE A 15 7.44 4.38 -2.16
N ASN A 16 8.19 4.19 -3.26
CA ASN A 16 9.14 3.08 -3.38
C ASN A 16 10.45 3.36 -2.63
N GLY A 17 10.49 2.97 -1.35
CA GLY A 17 11.66 3.00 -0.48
C GLY A 17 11.33 2.43 0.91
N GLY A 18 12.36 2.22 1.74
CA GLY A 18 12.19 1.55 3.03
C GLY A 18 11.47 0.20 2.91
N SER A 19 10.54 -0.08 3.83
CA SER A 19 9.74 -1.31 3.85
C SER A 19 8.82 -1.47 2.63
N HIS A 20 8.36 -0.38 2.03
CA HIS A 20 7.54 -0.41 0.80
C HIS A 20 8.38 -0.94 -0.37
N GLY A 21 9.58 -0.39 -0.56
CA GLY A 21 10.49 -0.87 -1.62
C GLY A 21 10.97 -2.30 -1.39
N GLN A 22 11.21 -2.69 -0.13
CA GLN A 22 11.54 -4.08 0.21
C GLN A 22 10.43 -5.06 -0.20
N LEU A 23 9.17 -4.72 0.00
CA LEU A 23 8.04 -5.56 -0.43
C LEU A 23 7.99 -5.70 -1.96
N ILE A 24 8.16 -4.60 -2.69
CA ILE A 24 8.20 -4.63 -4.16
C ILE A 24 9.36 -5.51 -4.65
N ASN A 25 10.55 -5.36 -4.07
CA ASN A 25 11.72 -6.17 -4.41
C ASN A 25 11.48 -7.65 -4.14
N LEU A 26 10.81 -7.98 -3.03
CA LEU A 26 10.47 -9.37 -2.72
C LEU A 26 9.51 -9.95 -3.77
N ILE A 27 8.42 -9.24 -4.09
CA ILE A 27 7.48 -9.67 -5.13
C ILE A 27 8.19 -9.86 -6.48
N GLN A 28 9.14 -8.98 -6.81
CA GLN A 28 9.96 -9.08 -8.02
C GLN A 28 11.08 -10.13 -7.97
N SER A 29 11.38 -10.69 -6.79
CA SER A 29 12.36 -11.76 -6.63
C SER A 29 11.76 -13.14 -6.87
N ASP A 30 10.45 -13.26 -6.74
CA ASP A 30 9.72 -14.50 -6.95
C ASP A 30 9.67 -14.88 -8.45
N SER A 31 10.13 -16.07 -8.80
CA SER A 31 10.27 -16.52 -10.19
C SER A 31 8.93 -16.75 -10.89
N GLU A 32 7.85 -17.02 -10.16
CA GLU A 32 6.53 -17.28 -10.71
C GLU A 32 5.73 -15.97 -10.88
N ILE A 33 5.90 -15.05 -9.92
CA ILE A 33 5.17 -13.78 -9.88
C ILE A 33 5.87 -12.74 -10.77
N ARG A 34 7.20 -12.60 -10.69
CA ARG A 34 7.95 -11.57 -11.42
C ARG A 34 7.61 -11.48 -12.91
N PRO A 35 7.52 -12.57 -13.69
CA PRO A 35 7.25 -12.48 -15.12
C PRO A 35 5.86 -11.92 -15.45
N ARG A 36 4.92 -11.97 -14.50
CA ARG A 36 3.53 -11.50 -14.63
C ARG A 36 3.34 -10.03 -14.25
N CYS A 37 4.35 -9.41 -13.67
CA CYS A 37 4.22 -8.08 -13.07
C CYS A 37 4.60 -6.94 -14.01
N ILE A 38 3.83 -5.85 -13.96
CA ILE A 38 4.25 -4.49 -14.36
C ILE A 38 4.29 -3.65 -13.09
N VAL A 39 5.44 -3.05 -12.79
CA VAL A 39 5.61 -2.16 -11.64
C VAL A 39 5.63 -0.70 -12.12
N VAL A 40 4.70 0.10 -11.61
CA VAL A 40 4.66 1.55 -11.80
C VAL A 40 4.84 2.18 -10.43
N SER A 41 5.96 2.87 -10.22
CA SER A 41 6.29 3.40 -8.89
C SER A 41 6.89 4.79 -8.92
N LEU A 42 6.91 5.43 -7.75
CA LEU A 42 7.51 6.74 -7.56
C LEU A 42 8.58 6.68 -6.47
N PRO A 43 9.67 7.46 -6.56
CA PRO A 43 10.69 7.50 -5.51
C PRO A 43 10.11 7.89 -4.15
N ALA A 44 10.67 7.32 -3.09
CA ALA A 44 10.37 7.59 -1.68
C ALA A 44 10.74 9.02 -1.22
N LYS A 45 10.11 10.02 -1.82
CA LYS A 45 10.29 11.44 -1.51
C LYS A 45 8.95 12.02 -1.06
N LYS A 46 8.96 12.69 0.09
CA LYS A 46 7.81 13.44 0.63
C LYS A 46 6.50 12.65 0.61
N TRP A 47 6.41 11.58 1.40
CA TRP A 47 5.25 10.65 1.42
C TRP A 47 3.87 11.34 1.50
N HIS A 48 3.77 12.43 2.27
CA HIS A 48 2.55 13.23 2.38
C HIS A 48 2.00 13.72 1.03
N TRP A 49 2.89 14.05 0.08
CA TRP A 49 2.50 14.44 -1.27
C TRP A 49 2.12 13.21 -2.10
N ARG A 50 2.84 12.10 -1.94
CA ARG A 50 2.50 10.83 -2.59
C ARG A 50 1.10 10.38 -2.22
N ALA A 51 0.71 10.48 -0.94
CA ALA A 51 -0.62 10.13 -0.48
C ALA A 51 -1.76 11.00 -1.04
N ARG A 52 -1.45 12.21 -1.53
CA ARG A 52 -2.45 13.15 -2.07
C ARG A 52 -2.54 13.17 -3.58
N THR A 53 -1.42 13.05 -4.27
CA THR A 53 -1.34 13.41 -5.70
C THR A 53 -0.94 12.25 -6.59
N SER A 54 -0.56 11.11 -6.03
CA SER A 54 -0.06 9.98 -6.83
C SER A 54 -1.15 9.36 -7.72
N ALA A 55 -2.40 9.30 -7.26
CA ALA A 55 -3.51 8.76 -8.05
C ALA A 55 -3.70 9.52 -9.36
N LEU A 56 -3.69 10.86 -9.32
CA LEU A 56 -3.76 11.70 -10.51
C LEU A 56 -2.58 11.44 -11.46
N LEU A 57 -1.34 11.40 -10.94
CA LEU A 57 -0.17 11.13 -11.76
C LEU A 57 -0.24 9.73 -12.40
N PHE A 58 -0.60 8.71 -11.62
CA PHE A 58 -0.71 7.34 -12.09
C PHE A 58 -1.85 7.13 -13.08
N SER A 59 -2.93 7.91 -13.01
CA SER A 59 -3.98 7.88 -14.03
C SER A 59 -3.42 8.17 -15.43
N GLN A 60 -2.39 9.00 -15.51
CA GLN A 60 -1.72 9.39 -16.76
C GLN A 60 -0.54 8.48 -17.13
N THR A 61 0.15 7.90 -16.16
CA THR A 61 1.41 7.18 -16.40
C THR A 61 1.27 5.65 -16.41
N ILE A 62 0.21 5.08 -15.82
CA ILE A 62 -0.05 3.64 -15.93
C ILE A 62 -0.44 3.33 -17.38
N PRO A 63 0.30 2.46 -18.09
CA PRO A 63 -0.03 2.12 -19.47
C PRO A 63 -1.37 1.38 -19.53
N VAL A 64 -2.16 1.64 -20.56
CA VAL A 64 -3.41 0.91 -20.80
C VAL A 64 -3.06 -0.51 -21.29
N CYS A 65 -3.56 -1.54 -20.60
CA CYS A 65 -3.48 -2.92 -21.03
C CYS A 65 -4.76 -3.66 -20.69
N SER A 66 -5.37 -4.35 -21.67
CA SER A 66 -6.48 -5.29 -21.45
C SER A 66 -6.05 -6.58 -20.73
N CYS A 67 -4.73 -6.81 -20.65
CA CYS A 67 -4.15 -7.98 -20.00
C CYS A 67 -4.26 -7.94 -18.48
N TYR A 68 -4.38 -6.76 -17.88
CA TYR A 68 -4.42 -6.64 -16.43
C TYR A 68 -5.65 -7.35 -15.86
N ARG A 69 -5.40 -8.10 -14.79
CA ARG A 69 -6.43 -8.80 -14.01
C ARG A 69 -6.39 -8.41 -12.53
N VAL A 70 -5.21 -8.05 -12.03
CA VAL A 70 -4.99 -7.68 -10.63
C VAL A 70 -4.28 -6.32 -10.57
N ILE A 71 -4.72 -5.46 -9.66
CA ILE A 71 -3.96 -4.31 -9.19
C ILE A 71 -3.58 -4.51 -7.73
N PHE A 72 -2.28 -4.43 -7.45
CA PHE A 72 -1.69 -4.46 -6.12
C PHE A 72 -1.09 -3.10 -5.79
N THR A 73 -1.37 -2.55 -4.61
CA THR A 73 -0.84 -1.24 -4.19
C THR A 73 -0.64 -1.17 -2.68
N SER A 74 0.20 -0.26 -2.20
CA SER A 74 0.26 0.07 -0.78
C SER A 74 -0.90 0.99 -0.37
N SER A 75 -1.18 1.06 0.93
CA SER A 75 -2.19 1.95 1.50
C SER A 75 -1.84 3.45 1.39
N VAL A 76 -0.67 3.80 0.85
CA VAL A 76 -0.30 5.18 0.51
C VAL A 76 -1.12 5.70 -0.67
N LEU A 77 -1.48 4.85 -1.62
CA LEU A 77 -2.26 5.26 -2.79
C LEU A 77 -3.71 5.52 -2.39
N ASN A 78 -4.27 6.66 -2.81
CA ASN A 78 -5.72 6.81 -2.85
C ASN A 78 -6.26 6.01 -4.05
N LEU A 79 -6.57 4.73 -3.81
CA LEU A 79 -7.01 3.81 -4.85
C LEU A 79 -8.39 4.21 -5.40
N ALA A 80 -9.26 4.77 -4.54
CA ALA A 80 -10.59 5.22 -4.94
C ALA A 80 -10.51 6.32 -6.01
N GLU A 81 -9.60 7.29 -5.85
CA GLU A 81 -9.34 8.31 -6.88
C GLU A 81 -8.79 7.68 -8.17
N LEU A 82 -7.81 6.77 -8.06
CA LEU A 82 -7.20 6.18 -9.26
C LEU A 82 -8.23 5.44 -10.11
N ILE A 83 -9.05 4.57 -9.50
CA ILE A 83 -10.03 3.78 -10.26
C ILE A 83 -11.19 4.64 -10.77
N ALA A 84 -11.52 5.75 -10.12
CA ALA A 84 -12.51 6.70 -10.63
C ALA A 84 -12.00 7.42 -11.88
N LEU A 85 -10.70 7.74 -11.94
CA LEU A 85 -10.04 8.33 -13.11
C LEU A 85 -9.70 7.29 -14.20
N ARG A 86 -9.64 6.00 -13.83
CA ARG A 86 -9.30 4.89 -14.73
C ARG A 86 -10.33 3.76 -14.63
N PRO A 87 -11.49 3.91 -15.29
CA PRO A 87 -12.54 2.89 -15.30
C PRO A 87 -12.07 1.51 -15.79
N ASP A 88 -11.06 1.47 -16.66
CA ASP A 88 -10.40 0.24 -17.12
C ASP A 88 -9.68 -0.52 -16.00
N LEU A 89 -9.22 0.18 -14.96
CA LEU A 89 -8.61 -0.42 -13.76
C LEU A 89 -9.65 -0.77 -12.69
N ALA A 90 -10.85 -0.18 -12.72
CA ALA A 90 -11.89 -0.39 -11.69
C ALA A 90 -12.42 -1.82 -11.64
N GLN A 91 -12.39 -2.53 -12.77
CA GLN A 91 -12.82 -3.92 -12.94
C GLN A 91 -11.79 -4.96 -12.46
N LEU A 92 -10.55 -4.54 -12.20
CA LEU A 92 -9.49 -5.44 -11.76
C LEU A 92 -9.75 -5.92 -10.34
N LYS A 93 -9.20 -7.08 -9.99
CA LYS A 93 -9.10 -7.49 -8.58
C LYS A 93 -8.16 -6.53 -7.85
N LYS A 94 -8.65 -5.85 -6.82
CA LYS A 94 -7.91 -4.82 -6.08
C LYS A 94 -7.41 -5.34 -4.74
N ILE A 95 -6.08 -5.40 -4.60
CA ILE A 95 -5.40 -5.82 -3.39
C ILE A 95 -4.59 -4.64 -2.84
N VAL A 96 -4.80 -4.31 -1.58
CA VAL A 96 -4.09 -3.22 -0.91
C VAL A 96 -3.28 -3.78 0.25
N TYR A 97 -2.02 -3.37 0.39
CA TYR A 97 -1.15 -3.74 1.51
C TYR A 97 -0.88 -2.55 2.45
N PHE A 98 -1.15 -2.74 3.74
CA PHE A 98 -0.90 -1.77 4.80
C PHE A 98 0.42 -2.06 5.51
N HIS A 99 1.42 -1.23 5.24
CA HIS A 99 2.63 -1.15 6.06
C HIS A 99 2.37 -0.41 7.38
N GLU A 100 1.58 0.65 7.31
CA GLU A 100 1.16 1.46 8.46
C GLU A 100 -0.27 2.00 8.29
N ASN A 101 -0.94 2.28 9.40
CA ASN A 101 -2.27 2.89 9.43
C ASN A 101 -2.20 4.34 9.92
N GLN A 102 -2.74 5.27 9.14
CA GLN A 102 -2.69 6.70 9.43
C GLN A 102 -3.75 7.12 10.47
N LEU A 103 -4.62 6.21 10.90
CA LEU A 103 -5.65 6.46 11.93
C LEU A 103 -5.09 6.48 13.35
N VAL A 104 -3.99 5.76 13.61
CA VAL A 104 -3.34 5.71 14.93
C VAL A 104 -1.87 6.12 14.87
N TYR A 105 -1.40 6.60 13.72
CA TYR A 105 -0.02 7.03 13.56
C TYR A 105 0.28 8.24 14.48
N PRO A 106 1.34 8.19 15.31
CA PRO A 106 1.59 9.22 16.29
C PRO A 106 1.98 10.54 15.62
N VAL A 107 1.14 11.56 15.75
CA VAL A 107 1.44 12.93 15.31
C VAL A 107 1.76 13.83 16.50
N ARG A 108 2.93 14.50 16.47
CA ARG A 108 3.34 15.42 17.54
C ARG A 108 2.44 16.66 17.63
N LYS A 109 1.86 17.08 16.50
CA LYS A 109 0.85 18.15 16.39
C LYS A 109 -0.13 17.74 15.30
N VAL A 110 -1.39 17.53 15.67
CA VAL A 110 -2.47 17.25 14.72
C VAL A 110 -2.69 18.48 13.84
N LYS A 111 -2.63 18.31 12.53
CA LYS A 111 -3.02 19.31 11.54
C LYS A 111 -4.21 18.79 10.76
N ASP A 112 -5.07 19.67 10.26
CA ASP A 112 -6.24 19.29 9.45
C ASP A 112 -5.89 18.35 8.28
N ARG A 113 -4.70 18.56 7.72
CA ARG A 113 -4.15 17.78 6.60
C ARG A 113 -3.90 16.31 6.96
N ASP A 114 -3.80 15.97 8.25
CA ASP A 114 -3.56 14.62 8.75
C ASP A 114 -4.86 13.79 8.73
N PHE A 115 -6.03 14.45 8.80
CA PHE A 115 -7.33 13.80 8.57
C PHE A 115 -7.38 13.10 7.21
N GLN A 116 -6.85 13.76 6.18
CA GLN A 116 -6.92 13.30 4.80
C GLN A 116 -6.23 11.94 4.60
N TYR A 117 -5.11 11.66 5.27
CA TYR A 117 -4.41 10.40 5.04
C TYR A 117 -5.19 9.20 5.59
N GLY A 118 -5.72 9.33 6.79
CA GLY A 118 -6.64 8.34 7.37
C GLY A 118 -7.89 8.17 6.52
N TYR A 119 -8.47 9.28 6.05
CA TYR A 119 -9.64 9.27 5.18
C TYR A 119 -9.37 8.56 3.85
N ASN A 120 -8.23 8.83 3.22
CA ASN A 120 -7.81 8.15 1.98
C ASN A 120 -7.65 6.64 2.19
N GLN A 121 -7.07 6.21 3.32
CA GLN A 121 -6.95 4.78 3.63
C GLN A 121 -8.31 4.10 3.85
N ILE A 122 -9.28 4.80 4.44
CA ILE A 122 -10.67 4.31 4.56
C ILE A 122 -11.29 4.14 3.18
N LEU A 123 -11.22 5.16 2.31
CA LEU A 123 -11.75 5.09 0.94
C LEU A 123 -11.09 3.97 0.12
N THR A 124 -9.76 3.87 0.18
CA THR A 124 -8.98 2.79 -0.45
C THR A 124 -9.47 1.42 0.01
N SER A 125 -9.72 1.24 1.31
CA SER A 125 -10.20 -0.03 1.87
C SER A 125 -11.64 -0.36 1.45
N LEU A 126 -12.49 0.65 1.27
CA LEU A 126 -13.85 0.46 0.77
C LEU A 126 -13.88 -0.02 -0.67
N VAL A 127 -13.01 0.50 -1.53
CA VAL A 127 -12.97 0.09 -2.94
C VAL A 127 -12.16 -1.18 -3.18
N ALA A 128 -11.22 -1.53 -2.30
CA ALA A 128 -10.44 -2.75 -2.40
C ALA A 128 -11.32 -4.01 -2.26
N ASP A 129 -10.87 -5.10 -2.88
CA ASP A 129 -11.46 -6.43 -2.69
C ASP A 129 -10.79 -7.20 -1.56
N ILE A 130 -9.49 -6.97 -1.36
CA ILE A 130 -8.70 -7.55 -0.28
C ILE A 130 -7.85 -6.45 0.34
N VAL A 131 -7.89 -6.35 1.67
CA VAL A 131 -7.06 -5.42 2.46
C VAL A 131 -6.11 -6.24 3.31
N VAL A 132 -4.82 -6.21 3.00
CA VAL A 132 -3.79 -6.97 3.69
C VAL A 132 -3.09 -6.07 4.68
N PHE A 133 -2.95 -6.52 5.92
CA PHE A 133 -2.22 -5.83 6.98
C PHE A 133 -0.96 -6.60 7.35
N ASN A 134 0.12 -5.88 7.66
CA ASN A 134 1.38 -6.46 8.11
C ASN A 134 1.33 -7.08 9.52
N SER A 135 0.23 -6.94 10.25
CA SER A 135 0.00 -7.55 11.57
C SER A 135 -1.48 -7.50 11.96
N ALA A 136 -1.89 -8.37 12.88
CA ALA A 136 -3.23 -8.32 13.47
C ALA A 136 -3.45 -7.01 14.24
N PHE A 137 -2.43 -6.51 14.94
CA PHE A 137 -2.52 -5.23 15.65
C PHE A 137 -2.82 -4.06 14.71
N ASN A 138 -2.12 -3.97 13.57
CA ASN A 138 -2.35 -2.90 12.58
C ASN A 138 -3.79 -2.97 12.01
N MET A 139 -4.29 -4.18 11.74
CA MET A 139 -5.66 -4.42 11.29
C MET A 139 -6.70 -3.97 12.33
N GLU A 140 -6.60 -4.48 13.56
CA GLU A 140 -7.56 -4.19 14.63
C GLU A 140 -7.53 -2.70 15.01
N SER A 141 -6.35 -2.12 15.16
CA SER A 141 -6.21 -0.69 15.47
C SER A 141 -6.73 0.21 14.34
N PHE A 142 -6.61 -0.20 13.07
CA PHE A 142 -7.24 0.50 11.96
C PHE A 142 -8.76 0.44 12.08
N LEU A 143 -9.34 -0.76 12.14
CA LEU A 143 -10.79 -0.96 12.13
C LEU A 143 -11.49 -0.27 13.31
N THR A 144 -10.94 -0.41 14.52
CA THR A 144 -11.49 0.22 15.73
C THR A 144 -11.38 1.74 15.73
N SER A 145 -10.44 2.31 14.97
CA SER A 145 -10.21 3.76 14.90
C SER A 145 -10.99 4.45 13.78
N ILE A 146 -11.68 3.72 12.90
CA ILE A 146 -12.48 4.32 11.81
C ILE A 146 -13.56 5.25 12.38
N SER A 147 -14.34 4.77 13.36
CA SER A 147 -15.43 5.53 13.93
C SER A 147 -14.95 6.81 14.63
N SER A 148 -13.82 6.75 15.36
CA SER A 148 -13.25 7.91 16.03
C SER A 148 -12.69 8.92 15.03
N HIS A 149 -12.01 8.47 13.97
CA HIS A 149 -11.49 9.34 12.92
C HIS A 149 -12.60 10.12 12.20
N LEU A 150 -13.72 9.46 11.90
CA LEU A 150 -14.87 10.11 11.25
C LEU A 150 -15.60 11.13 12.14
N LYS A 151 -15.38 11.12 13.47
CA LYS A 151 -15.89 12.18 14.36
C LYS A 151 -15.24 13.54 14.11
N LEU A 152 -14.12 13.58 13.40
CA LEU A 152 -13.49 14.83 12.96
C LEU A 152 -14.28 15.51 11.84
N ILE A 153 -15.17 14.79 11.14
CA ILE A 153 -16.08 15.39 10.16
C ILE A 153 -17.11 16.26 10.94
N PRO A 154 -17.28 17.54 10.59
CA PRO A 154 -18.16 18.45 11.33
C PRO A 154 -19.61 17.97 11.42
N ASP A 155 -20.15 17.43 10.32
CA ASP A 155 -21.54 16.99 10.20
C ASP A 155 -21.69 15.78 9.26
N HIS A 156 -22.85 15.10 9.27
CA HIS A 156 -23.22 14.00 8.38
C HIS A 156 -22.20 12.84 8.33
N ARG A 157 -21.84 12.35 9.52
CA ARG A 157 -20.81 11.31 9.67
C ARG A 157 -21.29 9.94 9.17
N PRO A 158 -20.56 9.29 8.24
CA PRO A 158 -20.85 7.91 7.86
C PRO A 158 -20.58 6.97 9.04
N LYS A 159 -21.26 5.83 9.06
CA LYS A 159 -21.23 4.84 10.16
C LYS A 159 -21.01 3.43 9.61
N ASN A 160 -20.55 2.53 10.48
CA ASN A 160 -20.44 1.10 10.22
C ASN A 160 -19.52 0.75 9.04
N LEU A 161 -18.54 1.59 8.70
CA LEU A 161 -17.62 1.33 7.58
C LEU A 161 -16.67 0.18 7.92
N GLU A 162 -16.31 0.03 9.19
CA GLU A 162 -15.53 -1.09 9.72
C GLU A 162 -16.21 -2.45 9.43
N ALA A 163 -17.54 -2.54 9.50
CA ALA A 163 -18.28 -3.76 9.19
C ALA A 163 -18.22 -4.11 7.69
N ILE A 164 -18.08 -3.10 6.82
CA ILE A 164 -17.91 -3.29 5.36
C ILE A 164 -16.48 -3.72 5.03
N ILE A 165 -15.50 -3.17 5.75
CA ILE A 165 -14.07 -3.40 5.47
C ILE A 165 -13.59 -4.71 6.09
N HIS A 166 -13.99 -5.04 7.32
CA HIS A 166 -13.50 -6.19 8.09
C HIS A 166 -13.51 -7.52 7.31
N PRO A 167 -14.58 -7.91 6.57
CA PRO A 167 -14.61 -9.18 5.82
C PRO A 167 -13.51 -9.30 4.75
N LYS A 168 -12.99 -8.17 4.27
CA LYS A 168 -11.95 -8.07 3.24
C LYS A 168 -10.54 -8.15 3.83
N CYS A 169 -10.41 -8.02 5.15
CA CYS A 169 -9.12 -7.92 5.83
C CYS A 169 -8.41 -9.28 5.89
N ARG A 170 -7.10 -9.29 5.66
CA ARG A 170 -6.21 -10.42 5.85
C ARG A 170 -4.96 -9.95 6.56
N VAL A 171 -4.36 -10.81 7.37
CA VAL A 171 -3.07 -10.54 8.00
C VAL A 171 -2.00 -11.34 7.27
N LEU A 172 -1.00 -10.63 6.73
CA LEU A 172 0.20 -11.22 6.16
C LEU A 172 1.40 -10.45 6.69
N ASN A 173 2.12 -11.09 7.62
CA ASN A 173 3.26 -10.48 8.30
C ASN A 173 4.28 -9.95 7.30
N PHE A 174 4.93 -8.84 7.67
CA PHE A 174 5.93 -8.25 6.80
C PHE A 174 7.09 -9.23 6.59
N PRO A 175 7.42 -9.56 5.34
CA PRO A 175 8.43 -10.55 5.03
C PRO A 175 9.83 -9.98 5.31
N VAL A 176 10.60 -10.69 6.12
CA VAL A 176 11.98 -10.31 6.47
C VAL A 176 12.94 -11.21 5.70
N ASN A 177 13.85 -10.61 4.94
CA ASN A 177 14.95 -11.36 4.34
C ASN A 177 16.01 -11.64 5.42
N ILE A 178 15.98 -12.84 5.96
CA ILE A 178 16.88 -13.27 7.04
C ILE A 178 18.34 -13.14 6.63
N HIS A 179 18.68 -13.41 5.36
CA HIS A 179 20.06 -13.32 4.90
C HIS A 179 20.56 -11.86 4.87
N GLN A 180 19.72 -10.93 4.42
CA GLN A 180 20.04 -9.50 4.49
C GLN A 180 20.21 -9.04 5.94
N VAL A 181 19.29 -9.43 6.82
CA VAL A 181 19.38 -9.10 8.25
C VAL A 181 20.66 -9.65 8.87
N TYR A 182 21.06 -10.87 8.50
CA TYR A 182 22.32 -11.44 8.95
C TYR A 182 23.53 -10.62 8.48
N CYS A 183 23.60 -10.26 7.19
CA CYS A 183 24.69 -9.42 6.69
C CYS A 183 24.72 -8.06 7.39
N ASP A 184 23.57 -7.39 7.57
CA ASP A 184 23.51 -6.08 8.24
C ASP A 184 23.97 -6.16 9.70
N ILE A 185 23.65 -7.25 10.43
CA ILE A 185 24.08 -7.47 11.81
C ILE A 185 25.57 -7.82 11.89
N VAL A 186 26.07 -8.65 10.99
CA VAL A 186 27.44 -9.16 11.02
C VAL A 186 28.44 -8.17 10.42
N ASP A 187 28.08 -7.43 9.35
CA ASP A 187 28.94 -6.39 8.76
C ASP A 187 29.07 -5.17 9.68
N CYS A 188 28.10 -4.89 10.57
CA CYS A 188 28.27 -3.93 11.67
C CYS A 188 29.27 -4.40 12.75
N SER A 189 29.76 -5.65 12.68
CA SER A 189 30.69 -6.24 13.66
C SER A 189 32.16 -6.20 13.24
N ILE A 190 32.50 -5.62 12.07
CA ILE A 190 33.89 -5.49 11.61
C ILE A 190 34.28 -4.01 11.57
N ASP A 191 34.51 -3.46 12.76
CA ASP A 191 35.40 -2.32 12.96
C ASP A 191 36.04 -2.48 14.36
N PHE A 192 36.87 -3.52 14.50
CA PHE A 192 37.82 -3.61 15.59
C PHE A 192 39.25 -3.68 15.03
N THR A 193 40.02 -2.69 15.49
CA THR A 193 41.48 -2.51 15.43
C THR A 193 42.09 -2.01 14.12
N ASN A 194 42.04 -0.69 13.97
CA ASN A 194 43.17 0.10 13.49
C ASN A 194 43.90 0.67 14.73
N THR A 195 44.82 -0.13 15.31
CA THR A 195 45.96 0.27 16.18
C THR A 195 46.87 -0.92 16.35
#